data_AF-A0A527VUW2-F1
#
_entry.id   AF-A0A527VUW2-F1
#
_cell.length_a   1.000
_cell.length_b   1.000
_cell.length_c   1.000
_cell.angle_alpha   90.00
_cell.angle_beta   90.00
_cell.angle_gamma   90.00
#
_symmetry.space_group_name_H-M   'P 1'
#
loop_
_entity.id
_entity.type
_entity.pdbx_description
1 polymer ?
#
loop_
_entity_poly.entity_id
_entity_poly.type
_entity_poly.pdbx_seq_one_letter_code
_entity_poly.pdbx_strand_id
1 'polypeptide(L)'
;MLASAFFPNRRYAEIAVPVGIIAGAGDQLFDAKAEALRLQDEISQALVDIVPDAGHMVHQSRPDAVLAMIDKVAALAGVGNRAEPSGSV
;
A
#
# COMPACT_ATOMS: atom_id res chain seq x y z
N MET A 1 -16.95 -4.97 19.02
CA MET A 1 -16.41 -4.65 17.68
C MET A 1 -17.48 -4.53 16.58
N LEU A 2 -18.74 -4.94 16.78
CA LEU A 2 -19.78 -4.90 15.72
C LEU A 2 -20.27 -3.48 15.35
N ALA A 3 -20.33 -2.53 16.29
CA ALA A 3 -20.89 -1.21 16.00
C ALA A 3 -20.05 -0.35 15.02
N SER A 4 -18.74 -0.54 14.95
CA SER A 4 -17.87 0.22 14.04
C SER A 4 -17.99 -0.24 12.58
N ALA A 5 -18.54 -1.43 12.32
CA ALA A 5 -18.82 -1.91 10.96
C ALA A 5 -20.04 -1.23 10.35
N PHE A 6 -20.99 -0.76 11.18
CA PHE A 6 -22.23 -0.12 10.73
C PHE A 6 -22.06 1.37 10.39
N PHE A 7 -20.99 2.01 10.88
CA PHE A 7 -20.69 3.40 10.59
C PHE A 7 -19.22 3.53 10.21
N PRO A 8 -18.82 3.11 9.00
CA PRO A 8 -17.48 3.33 8.52
C PRO A 8 -17.33 4.83 8.23
N ASN A 9 -16.85 5.58 9.22
CA ASN A 9 -16.31 6.92 9.02
C ASN A 9 -14.95 6.79 8.31
N ARG A 10 -14.95 6.15 7.13
CA ARG A 10 -13.77 5.75 6.38
C ARG A 10 -13.30 6.96 5.57
N ARG A 11 -12.34 7.68 6.13
CA ARG A 11 -11.73 8.88 5.55
C ARG A 11 -10.58 8.54 4.59
N TYR A 12 -10.65 7.40 3.90
CA TYR A 12 -9.58 6.94 2.99
C TYR A 12 -9.40 7.89 1.80
N ALA A 13 -10.49 8.50 1.31
CA ALA A 13 -10.45 9.53 0.27
C ALA A 13 -9.66 10.79 0.68
N GLU A 14 -9.43 11.01 1.98
CA GLU A 14 -8.63 12.14 2.47
C GLU A 14 -7.12 11.84 2.48
N ILE A 15 -6.70 10.61 2.19
CA ILE A 15 -5.29 10.25 2.09
C ILE A 15 -4.74 10.85 0.79
N ALA A 16 -3.97 11.93 0.93
CA ALA A 16 -3.41 12.72 -0.16
C ALA A 16 -1.93 12.43 -0.46
N VAL A 17 -1.37 11.37 0.13
CA VAL A 17 0.02 10.92 -0.09
C VAL A 17 0.06 9.63 -0.88
N PRO A 18 1.16 9.30 -1.58
CA PRO A 18 1.30 8.02 -2.27
C PRO A 18 1.18 6.84 -1.30
N VAL A 19 0.39 5.82 -1.69
CA VAL A 19 0.16 4.62 -0.87
C VAL A 19 0.51 3.37 -1.67
N GLY A 20 1.24 2.45 -1.07
CA GLY A 20 1.48 1.11 -1.61
C GLY A 20 0.67 0.07 -0.85
N ILE A 21 -0.12 -0.72 -1.56
CA ILE A 21 -0.93 -1.82 -1.03
C ILE A 21 -0.43 -3.12 -1.64
N ILE A 22 -0.16 -4.11 -0.80
CA ILE A 22 0.31 -5.42 -1.22
C ILE A 22 -0.61 -6.48 -0.61
N ALA A 23 -1.11 -7.39 -1.44
CA ALA A 23 -1.97 -8.48 -1.00
C ALA A 23 -1.52 -9.81 -1.61
N GLY A 24 -1.61 -10.87 -0.83
CA GLY A 24 -1.34 -12.22 -1.30
C GLY A 24 -2.56 -12.81 -1.99
N ALA A 25 -2.41 -13.33 -3.20
CA ALA A 25 -3.52 -13.97 -3.91
C ALA A 25 -3.98 -15.28 -3.25
N GLY A 26 -3.10 -15.93 -2.48
CA GLY A 26 -3.36 -17.15 -1.73
C GLY A 26 -3.72 -16.90 -0.27
N ASP A 27 -4.20 -15.70 0.09
CA ASP A 27 -4.69 -15.45 1.45
C ASP A 27 -5.91 -16.36 1.73
N GLN A 28 -5.83 -17.12 2.82
CA GLN A 28 -6.87 -18.07 3.25
C GLN A 28 -7.70 -17.54 4.43
N LEU A 29 -7.33 -16.40 5.01
CA LEU A 29 -8.04 -15.77 6.12
C LEU A 29 -9.05 -14.75 5.64
N PHE A 30 -8.71 -13.99 4.60
CA PHE A 30 -9.57 -12.94 4.03
C PHE A 30 -9.41 -12.88 2.52
N ASP A 31 -10.40 -12.29 1.83
CA ASP A 31 -10.23 -11.91 0.43
C ASP A 31 -9.36 -10.64 0.33
N ALA A 32 -8.06 -10.82 0.58
CA ALA A 32 -7.08 -9.75 0.59
C ALA A 32 -7.00 -9.04 -0.77
N LYS A 33 -7.26 -9.76 -1.86
CA LYS A 33 -7.31 -9.19 -3.21
C LYS A 33 -8.51 -8.24 -3.33
N ALA A 34 -9.71 -8.66 -2.96
CA ALA A 34 -10.88 -7.79 -3.03
C ALA A 34 -10.73 -6.55 -2.14
N GLU A 35 -10.19 -6.71 -0.93
CA GLU A 35 -9.95 -5.57 -0.03
C GLU A 35 -8.88 -4.61 -0.55
N ALA A 36 -7.81 -5.13 -1.16
CA ALA A 36 -6.78 -4.29 -1.77
C ALA A 36 -7.33 -3.47 -2.94
N LEU A 37 -8.15 -4.07 -3.80
CA LEU A 37 -8.80 -3.38 -4.91
C LEU A 37 -9.83 -2.35 -4.41
N ARG A 38 -10.63 -2.69 -3.40
CA ARG A 38 -11.55 -1.74 -2.76
C ARG A 38 -10.80 -0.52 -2.21
N LEU A 39 -9.66 -0.73 -1.55
CA LEU A 39 -8.84 0.36 -1.02
C LEU A 39 -8.17 1.19 -2.13
N GLN A 40 -7.82 0.59 -3.26
CA GLN A 40 -7.33 1.34 -4.42
C GLN A 40 -8.38 2.29 -4.98
N ASP A 41 -9.64 1.85 -5.04
CA ASP A 41 -10.74 2.70 -5.51
C ASP A 41 -11.04 3.85 -4.52
N GLU A 42 -10.78 3.65 -3.24
CA GLU A 42 -11.01 4.65 -2.18
C GLU A 42 -9.84 5.63 -1.96
N ILE A 43 -8.62 5.28 -2.39
CA ILE A 43 -7.41 6.08 -2.18
C ILE A 43 -6.83 6.50 -3.53
N SER A 44 -6.99 7.79 -3.87
CA SER A 44 -6.62 8.33 -5.20
C SER A 44 -5.17 8.09 -5.65
N GLN A 45 -4.21 7.94 -4.72
CA GLN A 45 -2.79 7.72 -5.01
C GLN A 45 -2.30 6.32 -4.65
N ALA A 46 -3.20 5.33 -4.60
CA ALA A 46 -2.84 3.97 -4.26
C ALA A 46 -2.31 3.16 -5.45
N LEU A 47 -1.17 2.52 -5.22
CA LEU A 47 -0.63 1.43 -6.03
C LEU A 47 -1.01 0.10 -5.37
N VAL A 48 -1.42 -0.88 -6.18
CA VAL A 48 -1.70 -2.25 -5.71
C VAL A 48 -0.78 -3.24 -6.39
N ASP A 49 -0.24 -4.18 -5.61
CA ASP A 49 0.46 -5.37 -6.09
C ASP A 49 -0.18 -6.62 -5.48
N ILE A 50 -0.74 -7.47 -6.34
CA ILE A 50 -1.33 -8.75 -5.95
C ILE A 50 -0.33 -9.85 -6.23
N VAL A 51 0.23 -10.43 -5.16
CA VAL A 51 1.34 -11.37 -5.23
C VAL A 51 0.80 -12.79 -5.36
N PRO A 52 0.98 -13.47 -6.52
CA PRO A 52 0.33 -14.75 -6.80
C PRO A 52 0.70 -15.86 -5.81
N ASP A 53 1.98 -15.94 -5.44
CA ASP A 53 2.53 -17.03 -4.61
C ASP A 53 2.66 -16.63 -3.12
N ALA A 54 1.82 -15.71 -2.64
CA ALA A 54 1.82 -15.28 -1.24
C ALA A 54 0.43 -15.46 -0.59
N GLY A 55 0.44 -15.89 0.67
CA GLY A 55 -0.72 -15.88 1.55
C GLY A 55 -0.82 -14.59 2.38
N HIS A 56 -1.45 -14.68 3.54
CA HIS A 56 -1.72 -13.53 4.42
C HIS A 56 -0.46 -12.70 4.79
N MET A 57 0.63 -13.39 5.10
CA MET A 57 1.87 -12.76 5.59
C MET A 57 2.84 -12.43 4.45
N VAL A 58 2.38 -11.66 3.44
CA VAL A 58 3.19 -11.32 2.24
C VAL A 58 4.53 -10.71 2.59
N HIS A 59 4.61 -9.91 3.66
CA HIS A 59 5.85 -9.29 4.11
C HIS A 59 6.91 -10.29 4.61
N GLN A 60 6.49 -11.48 5.03
CA GLN A 60 7.39 -12.55 5.44
C GLN A 60 7.74 -13.48 4.27
N SER A 61 6.75 -13.84 3.44
CA SER A 61 6.95 -14.79 2.35
C SER A 61 7.58 -14.18 1.10
N ARG A 62 7.32 -12.89 0.85
CA ARG A 62 7.72 -12.14 -0.36
C ARG A 62 8.29 -10.77 -0.02
N PRO A 63 9.41 -10.71 0.74
CA PRO A 63 10.06 -9.44 1.09
C PRO A 63 10.54 -8.66 -0.15
N ASP A 64 10.81 -9.35 -1.26
CA ASP A 64 11.13 -8.76 -2.56
C ASP A 64 10.00 -7.85 -3.09
N ALA A 65 8.76 -8.32 -3.01
CA ALA A 65 7.58 -7.55 -3.42
C ALA A 65 7.38 -6.31 -2.53
N VAL A 66 7.69 -6.43 -1.24
CA VAL A 66 7.64 -5.30 -0.30
C VAL A 66 8.66 -4.23 -0.64
N LEU A 67 9.91 -4.62 -0.85
CA LEU A 67 10.97 -3.67 -1.22
C LEU A 67 10.66 -2.98 -2.55
N ALA A 68 10.19 -3.72 -3.55
CA ALA A 68 9.78 -3.14 -4.83
C ALA A 68 8.64 -2.13 -4.68
N MET A 69 7.68 -2.35 -3.78
CA MET A 69 6.61 -1.38 -3.51
C MET A 69 7.14 -0.14 -2.79
N ILE A 70 8.07 -0.31 -1.84
CA ILE A 70 8.72 0.82 -1.15
C ILE A 70 9.39 1.72 -2.19
N ASP A 71 10.15 1.15 -3.14
CA ASP A 71 10.80 1.91 -4.20
C ASP A 71 9.79 2.67 -5.07
N LYS A 72 8.69 2.01 -5.48
CA LYS A 72 7.61 2.64 -6.26
C LYS A 72 7.00 3.84 -5.52
N VAL A 73 6.67 3.66 -4.23
CA VAL A 73 6.07 4.72 -3.40
C VAL A 73 7.06 5.86 -3.15
N ALA A 74 8.33 5.56 -2.88
CA ALA A 74 9.38 6.55 -2.66
C ALA A 74 9.63 7.42 -3.91
N ALA A 75 9.57 6.81 -5.10
CA ALA A 75 9.67 7.51 -6.37
C ALA A 75 8.49 8.49 -6.56
N LEU A 76 7.26 8.06 -6.30
CA LEU A 76 6.07 8.92 -6.36
C LEU A 76 6.11 10.07 -5.33
N ALA A 77 6.65 9.81 -4.14
CA ALA A 77 6.80 10.82 -3.10
C ALA A 77 7.97 11.80 -3.36
N GLY A 78 8.71 11.65 -4.46
CA GLY A 78 9.84 12.52 -4.80
C GLY A 78 11.01 12.42 -3.82
N VAL A 79 11.08 11.35 -3.02
CA VAL A 79 12.12 11.18 -1.99
C VAL A 79 13.50 10.95 -2.64
N GLY A 80 13.55 10.46 -3.88
CA GLY A 80 14.79 10.34 -4.66
C GLY A 80 15.24 11.60 -5.41
N ASN A 81 14.44 12.68 -5.45
CA ASN A 81 14.74 13.91 -6.20
C ASN A 81 14.95 15.14 -5.31
N ARG A 82 14.89 15.00 -3.98
CA ARG A 82 15.42 16.01 -3.06
C ARG A 82 16.94 15.88 -3.05
N ALA A 83 17.59 16.43 -4.07
CA ALA A 83 19.01 16.73 -4.01
C ALA A 83 19.26 17.61 -2.77
N GLU A 84 20.20 17.18 -1.93
CA GLU A 84 20.72 17.94 -0.79
C GLU A 84 20.92 19.43 -1.18
N PRO A 85 20.56 20.40 -0.32
CA PRO A 85 20.96 21.78 -0.56
C PRO A 85 22.49 21.78 -0.61
N SER A 86 23.05 22.14 -1.76
CA SER A 86 24.47 22.38 -1.96
C SER A 86 24.93 23.45 -0.97
N GLY A 87 25.35 22.99 0.20
CA GLY A 87 25.91 23.81 1.26
C GLY A 87 27.36 24.11 0.92
N SER A 88 27.55 25.25 0.28
CA SER A 88 28.83 25.94 0.20
C SER A 88 29.35 26.25 1.61
N VAL A 89 30.49 25.66 1.98
CA VAL A 89 31.46 26.23 2.93
C VAL A 89 32.85 25.96 2.39
#